data_AF-A0A0U3QIG9-F1
#
_entry.id   AF-A0A0U3QIG9-F1
#
_cell.length_a   1.000
_cell.length_b   1.000
_cell.length_c   1.000
_cell.angle_alpha   90.00
_cell.angle_beta   90.00
_cell.angle_gamma   90.00
#
_symmetry.space_group_name_H-M   'P 1'
#
loop_
_entity.id
_entity.type
_entity.pdbx_description
1 polymer ?
#
loop_
_entity_poly.entity_id
_entity_poly.type
_entity_poly.pdbx_seq_one_letter_code
_entity_poly.pdbx_strand_id
1 'polypeptide(L)'
;MKNFETLFAELSEKAATRPAGSRTVAELESGVHGIGKKVVEEAAEVWMAAEYESDEATAEEISQLLYHLQVLMLAKGLTLEDVYKHL
;
A
#
# COMPACT_ATOMS: atom_id res chain seq x y z
N MET A 1 5.99 -2.06 16.62
CA MET A 1 5.22 -1.08 15.83
C MET A 1 5.75 -1.14 14.41
N LYS A 2 4.90 -1.33 13.41
CA LYS A 2 5.33 -1.29 12.01
C LYS A 2 5.49 0.17 11.59
N ASN A 3 6.52 0.45 10.79
CA ASN A 3 6.77 1.75 10.14
C ASN A 3 6.84 1.53 8.63
N PHE A 4 7.06 2.61 7.87
CA PHE A 4 7.05 2.56 6.41
C PHE A 4 8.07 1.55 5.86
N GLU A 5 9.29 1.54 6.40
CA GLU A 5 10.39 0.67 5.98
C GLU A 5 10.14 -0.80 6.34
N THR A 6 9.69 -1.08 7.56
CA THR A 6 9.43 -2.45 8.03
C THR A 6 8.20 -3.05 7.34
N LEU A 7 7.20 -2.23 6.98
CA LEU A 7 6.11 -2.66 6.10
C LEU A 7 6.65 -3.03 4.72
N PHE A 8 7.47 -2.17 4.11
CA PHE A 8 7.98 -2.42 2.77
C PHE A 8 8.83 -3.69 2.70
N ALA A 9 9.66 -3.93 3.73
CA ALA A 9 10.43 -5.15 3.87
C ALA A 9 9.53 -6.40 3.96
N GLU A 10 8.48 -6.36 4.78
CA GLU A 10 7.51 -7.46 4.90
C GLU A 10 6.76 -7.73 3.58
N LEU A 11 6.33 -6.68 2.88
CA LEU A 11 5.66 -6.83 1.58
C LEU A 11 6.60 -7.38 0.51
N SER A 12 7.86 -6.96 0.53
CA SER A 12 8.91 -7.49 -0.35
C SER A 12 9.14 -8.98 -0.10
N GLU A 13 9.19 -9.39 1.16
CA GLU A 13 9.31 -10.81 1.53
C GLU A 13 8.11 -11.62 1.05
N LYS A 14 6.88 -11.11 1.23
CA LYS A 14 5.66 -11.76 0.72
C LYS A 14 5.65 -11.86 -0.80
N ALA A 15 6.13 -10.83 -1.50
CA ALA A 15 6.23 -10.84 -2.95
C ALA A 15 7.22 -11.92 -3.44
N ALA A 16 8.34 -12.10 -2.73
CA ALA A 16 9.35 -13.10 -3.05
C ALA A 16 8.93 -14.53 -2.70
N THR A 17 8.39 -14.74 -1.50
CA THR A 17 8.05 -16.07 -0.96
C THR A 17 6.68 -16.59 -1.39
N ARG A 18 5.81 -15.69 -1.87
CA ARG A 18 4.45 -15.96 -2.34
C ARG A 18 3.63 -16.89 -1.41
N PRO A 19 3.47 -16.56 -0.11
CA PRO A 19 2.75 -17.42 0.81
C PRO A 19 1.28 -17.56 0.40
N ALA A 20 0.75 -18.79 0.48
CA ALA A 20 -0.62 -19.08 0.13
C ALA A 20 -1.62 -18.24 0.95
N GLY A 21 -2.65 -17.70 0.30
CA GLY A 21 -3.67 -16.87 0.95
C GLY A 21 -3.24 -15.42 1.25
N SER A 22 -2.05 -14.99 0.81
CA SER A 22 -1.61 -13.61 0.99
C SER A 22 -2.39 -12.63 0.12
N ARG A 23 -3.08 -11.67 0.76
CA ARG A 23 -3.72 -10.51 0.07
C ARG A 23 -2.72 -9.78 -0.83
N THR A 24 -1.49 -9.60 -0.36
CA THR A 24 -0.42 -8.92 -1.12
C THR A 24 -0.11 -9.66 -2.42
N VAL A 25 -0.05 -10.99 -2.38
CA VAL A 25 0.25 -11.81 -3.56
C VAL A 25 -0.91 -11.74 -4.55
N ALA A 26 -2.15 -11.86 -4.08
CA ALA A 26 -3.34 -11.74 -4.92
C ALA A 26 -3.44 -10.36 -5.58
N GLU A 27 -3.06 -9.30 -4.87
CA GLU A 27 -3.07 -7.94 -5.40
C GLU A 27 -1.96 -7.73 -6.45
N LEU A 28 -0.76 -8.26 -6.22
CA LEU A 28 0.30 -8.29 -7.23
C LEU A 28 -0.13 -9.05 -8.49
N GLU A 29 -0.86 -10.15 -8.35
CA GLU A 29 -1.43 -10.92 -9.47
C GLU A 29 -2.51 -10.14 -10.24
N SER A 30 -3.20 -9.21 -9.60
CA SER A 30 -4.16 -8.30 -10.28
C SER A 30 -3.49 -7.30 -11.23
N GLY A 31 -2.17 -7.16 -11.11
CA GLY A 31 -1.35 -6.26 -11.92
C GLY A 31 -1.54 -4.78 -11.60
N VAL A 32 -0.75 -3.94 -12.27
CA VAL A 32 -0.70 -2.48 -12.02
C VAL A 32 -2.08 -1.82 -12.11
N HIS A 33 -2.95 -2.26 -13.02
CA HIS A 33 -4.29 -1.70 -13.15
C HIS A 33 -5.20 -2.03 -11.96
N GLY A 34 -5.13 -3.26 -11.43
CA GLY A 34 -5.89 -3.66 -10.26
C GLY A 34 -5.44 -2.91 -9.00
N ILE A 35 -4.13 -2.87 -8.78
CA ILE A 35 -3.52 -2.11 -7.67
C ILE A 35 -3.85 -0.62 -7.78
N GLY A 36 -3.75 -0.04 -8.99
CA GLY A 36 -4.04 1.37 -9.22
C GLY A 36 -5.49 1.76 -8.91
N LYS A 37 -6.45 0.87 -9.16
CA LYS A 37 -7.85 1.08 -8.73
C LYS A 37 -7.95 1.18 -7.21
N LYS A 38 -7.27 0.29 -6.49
CA LYS A 38 -7.22 0.34 -5.03
C LYS A 38 -6.59 1.62 -4.50
N VAL A 39 -5.47 2.08 -5.07
CA VAL A 39 -4.86 3.37 -4.68
C VAL A 39 -5.86 4.54 -4.82
N VAL A 40 -6.66 4.56 -5.89
CA VAL A 40 -7.66 5.61 -6.11
C VAL A 40 -8.86 5.50 -5.15
N GLU A 41 -9.32 4.28 -4.88
CA GLU A 41 -10.39 3.98 -3.92
C GLU A 41 -10.02 4.51 -2.52
N GLU A 42 -8.86 4.10 -2.01
CA GLU A 42 -8.38 4.48 -0.68
C GLU A 42 -8.05 5.98 -0.60
N ALA A 43 -7.60 6.60 -1.69
CA ALA A 43 -7.40 8.05 -1.72
C ALA A 43 -8.72 8.81 -1.56
N ALA A 44 -9.82 8.29 -2.13
CA ALA A 44 -11.14 8.87 -1.92
C ALA A 44 -11.62 8.62 -0.48
N GLU A 45 -11.40 7.43 0.07
CA GLU A 45 -11.77 7.08 1.45
C GLU A 45 -10.99 7.91 2.48
N VAL A 46 -9.69 8.13 2.28
CA VAL A 46 -8.88 9.05 3.11
C VAL A 46 -9.48 10.45 3.14
N TRP A 47 -9.86 10.99 1.97
CA TRP A 47 -10.47 12.32 1.93
C TRP A 47 -11.81 12.35 2.66
N MET A 48 -12.67 11.36 2.42
CA MET A 48 -13.97 11.26 3.09
C MET A 48 -13.83 11.12 4.60
N ALA A 49 -12.93 10.26 5.07
CA ALA A 49 -12.68 10.05 6.49
C ALA A 49 -12.13 11.33 7.16
N ALA A 50 -11.20 12.03 6.51
CA ALA A 50 -10.63 13.26 7.02
C ALA A 50 -11.65 14.41 7.17
N GLU A 51 -12.69 14.44 6.33
CA GLU A 51 -13.74 15.47 6.38
C GLU A 51 -14.89 15.12 7.32
N TYR A 52 -15.23 13.82 7.43
CA TYR A 52 -16.51 13.40 7.99
C TYR A 52 -16.43 12.36 9.12
N GLU A 53 -15.27 11.77 9.36
CA GLU A 53 -15.10 10.69 10.33
C GLU A 53 -14.10 11.08 11.45
N SER A 54 -13.74 10.10 12.30
CA SER A 54 -12.79 10.32 13.39
C SER A 54 -11.33 10.32 12.92
N ASP A 55 -10.44 10.86 13.75
CA ASP A 55 -8.98 10.75 13.54
C ASP A 55 -8.51 9.29 13.46
N GLU A 56 -9.16 8.38 14.19
CA GLU A 56 -8.87 6.94 14.16
C GLU A 56 -9.23 6.34 12.80
N ALA A 57 -10.43 6.63 12.28
CA ALA A 57 -10.85 6.18 10.95
C ALA A 57 -9.96 6.76 9.86
N THR A 58 -9.61 8.05 9.95
CA THR A 58 -8.69 8.69 9.01
C THR A 58 -7.32 8.02 9.01
N ALA A 59 -6.78 7.70 10.19
CA ALA A 59 -5.52 6.99 10.31
C ALA A 59 -5.58 5.57 9.73
N GLU A 60 -6.72 4.88 9.88
CA GLU A 60 -6.97 3.58 9.26
C GLU A 60 -6.88 3.67 7.74
N GLU A 61 -7.60 4.59 7.10
CA GLU A 61 -7.58 4.73 5.63
C GLU A 61 -6.21 5.17 5.10
N ILE A 62 -5.52 6.07 5.82
CA ILE A 62 -4.14 6.42 5.45
C ILE A 62 -3.25 5.17 5.51
N SER A 63 -3.43 4.30 6.50
CA SER A 63 -2.64 3.07 6.60
C SER A 63 -2.90 2.12 5.42
N GLN A 64 -4.14 2.02 4.95
CA GLN A 64 -4.52 1.23 3.78
C GLN A 64 -3.93 1.82 2.50
N LEU A 65 -4.01 3.14 2.32
CA LEU A 65 -3.41 3.84 1.18
C LEU A 65 -1.89 3.61 1.12
N LEU A 66 -1.19 3.73 2.26
CA LEU A 66 0.26 3.47 2.31
C LEU A 66 0.59 2.01 1.98
N TYR A 67 -0.22 1.05 2.41
CA TYR A 67 -0.09 -0.35 2.00
C TYR A 67 -0.20 -0.51 0.49
N HIS A 68 -1.27 0.00 -0.12
CA HIS A 68 -1.53 -0.12 -1.57
C HIS A 68 -0.46 0.59 -2.41
N LEU A 69 0.05 1.74 -1.95
CA LEU A 69 1.17 2.43 -2.60
C LEU A 69 2.46 1.58 -2.57
N GLN A 70 2.77 0.94 -1.45
CA GLN A 70 3.95 0.07 -1.38
C GLN A 70 3.79 -1.21 -2.23
N VAL A 71 2.58 -1.77 -2.34
CA VAL A 71 2.30 -2.87 -3.28
C VAL A 71 2.50 -2.42 -4.73
N LEU A 72 2.06 -1.20 -5.07
CA LEU A 72 2.28 -0.62 -6.40
C LEU A 72 3.77 -0.44 -6.69
N MET A 73 4.56 0.01 -5.70
CA MET A 73 6.02 0.11 -5.82
C MET A 73 6.63 -1.24 -6.18
N LEU A 74 6.24 -2.32 -5.49
CA LEU A 74 6.73 -3.67 -5.78
C LEU A 74 6.32 -4.15 -7.18
N ALA A 75 5.07 -3.93 -7.58
CA ALA A 75 4.59 -4.27 -8.93
C ALA A 75 5.33 -3.51 -10.04
N LYS A 76 5.86 -2.32 -9.73
CA LYS A 76 6.63 -1.48 -10.64
C LYS A 76 8.15 -1.68 -10.54
N GLY A 77 8.62 -2.48 -9.58
CA GLY A 77 10.04 -2.70 -9.33
C GLY A 77 10.76 -1.49 -8.71
N LEU A 78 10.03 -0.62 -7.99
CA LEU A 78 10.59 0.56 -7.33
C LEU A 78 11.11 0.22 -5.94
N THR A 79 12.24 0.84 -5.57
CA THR A 79 12.78 0.79 -4.21
C THR A 79 12.25 1.95 -3.36
N LEU A 80 12.46 1.88 -2.03
CA LEU A 80 12.21 3.04 -1.15
C LEU A 80 13.09 4.23 -1.54
N GLU A 81 14.35 4.00 -1.91
CA GLU A 81 15.29 5.04 -2.32
C GLU A 81 14.79 5.79 -3.57
N ASP A 82 14.16 5.07 -4.51
CA ASP A 82 13.55 5.68 -5.69
C ASP A 82 12.45 6.68 -5.36
N VAL A 83 11.74 6.51 -4.25
CA VAL A 83 10.71 7.45 -3.79
C VAL A 83 11.32 8.53 -2.90
N TYR A 84 12.19 8.14 -1.97
CA TYR A 84 12.79 9.04 -0.99
C TYR A 84 13.68 10.12 -1.61
N LYS A 85 14.28 9.88 -2.78
CA LYS A 85 15.03 10.91 -3.51
C LYS A 85 14.18 12.11 -3.98
N HIS A 86 12.85 12.01 -3.88
CA HIS A 86 11.90 13.06 -4.25
C HIS A 86 11.23 13.76 -3.05
N LEU A 87 11.59 13.39 -1.82
CA LEU A 87 11.11 13.98 -0.58
C LEU A 87 12.13 14.99 -0.03
#